data_AF-A0A8T5AGK9-F1
#
_entry.id   AF-A0A8T5AGK9-F1
#
_cell.length_a   1.000
_cell.length_b   1.000
_cell.length_c   1.000
_cell.angle_alpha   90.00
_cell.angle_beta   90.00
_cell.angle_gamma   90.00
#
_symmetry.space_group_name_H-M   'P 1'
#
loop_
_entity.id
_entity.type
_entity.pdbx_description
1 polymer ?
#
loop_
_entity_poly.entity_id
_entity_poly.type
_entity_poly.pdbx_seq_one_letter_code
_entity_poly.pdbx_strand_id
1 'polypeptide(L)'
;MSLEVVQSVPFKYERSAEIDKLLSDYREIVNACIKKLLIELRTTSLKSIHNAMCMELKSKYLYQTSFYVTAYRVAIGVVETWRKRGGEVPEVKKAIREGLSLSL
;
A
#
# COMPACT_ATOMS: atom_id res chain seq x y z
N MET A 1 18.78 -19.02 6.96
CA MET A 1 17.43 -18.54 7.35
C MET A 1 17.39 -17.03 7.16
N SER A 2 16.69 -16.53 6.14
CA SER A 2 16.50 -15.09 5.92
C SER A 2 15.37 -14.59 6.83
N LEU A 3 15.68 -13.67 7.74
CA LEU A 3 14.69 -13.03 8.61
C LEU A 3 13.83 -12.06 7.78
N GLU A 4 12.57 -12.40 7.55
CA GLU A 4 11.57 -11.45 7.05
C GLU A 4 11.19 -10.49 8.17
N VAL A 5 11.82 -9.31 8.20
CA VAL A 5 11.45 -8.24 9.14
C VAL A 5 10.18 -7.57 8.63
N VAL A 6 9.03 -7.95 9.21
CA VAL A 6 7.73 -7.35 8.93
C VAL A 6 7.40 -6.35 10.04
N GLN A 7 7.40 -5.05 9.72
CA GLN A 7 6.91 -4.03 10.64
C GLN A 7 5.38 -4.10 10.64
N SER A 8 4.80 -4.69 11.68
CA SER A 8 3.35 -4.77 11.87
C SER A 8 2.96 -4.23 13.24
N VAL A 9 1.88 -3.44 13.28
CA VAL A 9 1.29 -2.96 14.52
C VAL A 9 0.06 -3.83 14.81
N PRO A 10 -0.06 -4.44 16.00
CA PRO A 10 -1.28 -5.13 16.39
C PRO A 10 -2.38 -4.08 16.55
N PHE A 11 -3.37 -4.11 15.68
CA PHE A 11 -4.57 -3.29 15.85
C PHE A 11 -5.80 -4.15 15.61
N LYS A 12 -6.88 -3.80 16.31
CA LYS A 12 -8.19 -4.44 16.18
C LYS A 12 -9.17 -3.40 15.68
N TYR A 13 -10.04 -3.82 14.78
CA TYR A 13 -11.22 -3.08 14.36
C TYR A 13 -12.39 -4.04 14.41
N GLU A 14 -13.58 -3.53 14.71
CA GLU A 14 -14.80 -4.28 14.49
C GLU A 14 -14.95 -4.48 12.98
N ARG A 15 -15.08 -5.73 12.54
CA ARG A 15 -15.21 -6.00 11.11
C ARG A 15 -16.54 -5.49 10.60
N SER A 16 -16.46 -4.72 9.53
CA SER A 16 -17.61 -4.38 8.71
C SER A 16 -17.21 -4.52 7.25
N ALA A 17 -18.20 -4.76 6.39
CA ALA A 17 -17.98 -4.80 4.94
C ALA A 17 -17.33 -3.51 4.41
N GLU A 18 -17.61 -2.38 5.06
CA GLU A 18 -17.03 -1.07 4.73
C GLU A 18 -15.54 -1.01 5.05
N ILE A 19 -15.13 -1.49 6.22
CA ILE A 19 -13.71 -1.51 6.61
C ILE A 19 -12.93 -2.53 5.76
N ASP A 20 -13.50 -3.71 5.51
CA ASP A 20 -12.87 -4.72 4.66
C ASP A 20 -12.64 -4.18 3.24
N LYS A 21 -13.65 -3.48 2.69
CA LYS A 21 -13.53 -2.81 1.39
C LYS A 21 -12.47 -1.71 1.41
N LEU A 22 -12.47 -0.84 2.43
CA LEU A 22 -11.48 0.23 2.58
C LEU A 22 -10.04 -0.31 2.57
N LEU A 23 -9.80 -1.40 3.31
CA LEU A 23 -8.48 -2.01 3.40
C LEU A 23 -8.09 -2.71 2.09
N SER A 24 -9.04 -3.36 1.41
CA SER A 24 -8.81 -3.95 0.09
C SER A 24 -8.47 -2.89 -0.95
N ASP A 25 -9.26 -1.82 -1.04
CA ASP A 25 -9.06 -0.71 -1.96
C ASP A 25 -7.71 -0.02 -1.69
N TYR A 26 -7.37 0.21 -0.41
CA TYR A 26 -6.07 0.77 -0.04
C TYR A 26 -4.90 -0.10 -0.53
N ARG A 27 -4.99 -1.42 -0.34
CA ARG A 27 -3.97 -2.37 -0.81
C ARG A 27 -3.84 -2.32 -2.34
N GLU A 28 -4.95 -2.32 -3.07
CA GLU A 28 -4.93 -2.21 -4.53
C GLU A 28 -4.28 -0.91 -5.00
N ILE A 29 -4.62 0.22 -4.37
CA ILE A 29 -4.05 1.53 -4.69
C ILE A 29 -2.53 1.53 -4.46
N VAL A 30 -2.07 1.00 -3.32
CA VAL A 30 -0.62 0.93 -3.02
C VAL A 30 0.10 0.09 -4.06
N ASN A 31 -0.43 -1.09 -4.39
CA ASN A 31 0.18 -1.96 -5.40
C ASN A 31 0.19 -1.34 -6.80
N ALA A 32 -0.87 -0.63 -7.20
CA ALA A 32 -0.90 0.13 -8.44
C ALA A 32 0.19 1.21 -8.47
N CYS A 33 0.35 1.95 -7.36
CA CYS A 33 1.38 2.97 -7.23
C CYS A 33 2.80 2.39 -7.29
N ILE A 34 3.06 1.25 -6.64
CA ILE A 34 4.35 0.55 -6.71
C ILE A 34 4.67 0.20 -8.17
N LYS A 35 3.73 -0.40 -8.89
CA LYS A 35 3.90 -0.74 -10.32
C LYS A 35 4.19 0.51 -11.16
N LYS A 36 3.43 1.59 -10.96
CA LYS A 36 3.62 2.87 -11.65
C LYS A 36 5.00 3.47 -11.41
N LEU A 37 5.47 3.46 -10.17
CA LEU A 37 6.79 3.98 -9.76
C LEU A 37 7.94 3.16 -10.34
N LEU A 38 7.81 1.83 -10.39
CA LEU A 38 8.85 0.93 -10.87
C LEU A 38 8.94 0.84 -12.39
N ILE A 39 7.81 0.67 -13.06
CA ILE A 39 7.76 0.33 -14.48
C ILE A 39 7.75 1.59 -15.34
N GLU A 40 6.88 2.54 -15.00
CA GLU A 40 6.58 3.68 -15.87
C GLU A 40 7.41 4.92 -15.52
N LEU A 41 7.35 5.38 -14.26
CA LEU A 41 7.95 6.65 -13.88
C LEU A 41 9.43 6.55 -13.53
N ARG A 42 9.89 5.37 -13.06
CA ARG A 42 11.25 5.12 -12.55
C ARG A 42 11.73 6.13 -11.50
N THR A 43 10.81 6.80 -10.80
CA THR A 43 11.08 7.82 -9.77
C THR A 43 10.46 7.42 -8.43
N THR A 44 10.84 8.09 -7.35
CA THR A 44 10.21 8.01 -6.02
C THR A 44 9.61 9.35 -5.58
N SER A 45 9.41 10.27 -6.52
CA SER A 45 8.84 11.59 -6.26
C SER A 45 7.33 11.53 -5.98
N LEU A 46 6.92 12.08 -4.83
CA LEU A 46 5.51 12.23 -4.46
C LEU A 46 4.71 13.06 -5.47
N LYS A 47 5.30 14.14 -5.99
CA LYS A 47 4.64 14.99 -7.00
C LYS A 47 4.40 14.24 -8.30
N SER A 48 5.38 13.44 -8.73
CA SER A 48 5.31 12.70 -9.99
C SER A 48 4.22 11.63 -9.94
N ILE A 49 4.13 10.85 -8.84
CA ILE A 49 3.09 9.84 -8.70
C ILE A 49 1.70 10.48 -8.51
N HIS A 50 1.62 11.60 -7.80
CA HIS A 50 0.35 12.33 -7.65
C HIS A 50 -0.18 12.78 -9.01
N ASN A 51 0.66 13.42 -9.83
CA ASN A 51 0.24 13.88 -11.16
C ASN A 51 -0.16 12.72 -12.08
N ALA A 52 0.51 11.57 -11.96
CA ALA A 52 0.23 10.40 -12.78
C ALA A 52 -1.05 9.65 -12.37
N MET A 53 -1.31 9.52 -11.07
CA MET A 53 -2.35 8.62 -10.56
C MET A 53 -3.60 9.34 -10.03
N CYS A 54 -3.52 10.62 -9.65
CA CYS A 54 -4.61 11.28 -8.90
C CYS A 54 -5.95 11.26 -9.65
N MET A 55 -5.95 11.56 -10.95
CA MET A 55 -7.19 11.55 -11.74
C MET A 55 -7.71 10.13 -11.98
N GLU A 56 -6.82 9.17 -12.27
CA GLU A 56 -7.17 7.75 -12.47
C GLU A 56 -7.74 7.12 -11.20
N LEU A 57 -7.15 7.38 -10.04
CA LEU A 57 -7.62 6.84 -8.78
C LEU A 57 -8.94 7.49 -8.36
N LYS A 58 -9.15 8.78 -8.64
CA LYS A 58 -10.42 9.46 -8.35
C LYS A 58 -11.57 9.02 -9.24
N SER A 59 -11.30 8.51 -10.45
CA SER A 59 -12.35 7.96 -11.30
C SER A 59 -12.74 6.54 -10.87
N LYS A 60 -11.81 5.76 -10.32
CA LYS A 60 -12.06 4.40 -9.81
C LYS A 60 -12.59 4.38 -8.37
N TYR A 61 -12.10 5.27 -7.51
CA TYR A 61 -12.41 5.29 -6.08
C TYR A 61 -12.93 6.65 -5.63
N LEU A 62 -13.90 6.65 -4.70
CA LEU A 62 -14.52 7.86 -4.15
C LEU A 62 -13.97 8.21 -2.77
N TYR A 63 -12.63 8.26 -2.64
CA TYR A 63 -11.95 8.68 -1.40
C TYR A 63 -11.43 10.12 -1.45
N GLN A 64 -11.22 10.70 -0.27
CA GLN A 64 -10.58 12.01 -0.12
C GLN A 64 -9.14 12.00 -0.63
N THR A 65 -8.67 13.13 -1.15
CA THR A 65 -7.31 13.22 -1.74
C THR A 65 -6.19 12.82 -0.77
N SER A 66 -6.36 13.10 0.52
CA SER A 66 -5.41 12.72 1.58
C SER A 66 -5.20 11.19 1.66
N PHE A 67 -6.23 10.40 1.35
CA PHE A 67 -6.16 8.93 1.33
C PHE A 67 -5.18 8.41 0.27
N TYR A 68 -5.19 9.01 -0.93
CA TYR A 68 -4.23 8.65 -1.98
C TYR A 68 -2.82 9.10 -1.61
N VAL A 69 -2.66 10.27 -0.97
CA VAL A 69 -1.35 10.76 -0.55
C VAL A 69 -0.69 9.83 0.47
N THR A 70 -1.44 9.23 1.40
CA THR A 70 -0.88 8.24 2.32
C THR A 70 -0.45 6.98 1.56
N ALA A 71 -1.27 6.48 0.63
CA ALA A 71 -0.92 5.33 -0.21
C ALA A 71 0.35 5.57 -1.04
N TYR A 72 0.53 6.77 -1.60
CA TYR A 72 1.74 7.15 -2.33
C TYR A 72 2.99 7.06 -1.46
N ARG A 73 2.91 7.55 -0.21
CA ARG A 73 4.05 7.51 0.72
C ARG A 73 4.45 6.08 1.07
N VAL A 74 3.46 5.21 1.29
CA VAL A 74 3.69 3.78 1.52
C VAL A 74 4.38 3.16 0.31
N ALA A 75 3.84 3.38 -0.90
CA ALA A 75 4.41 2.86 -2.13
C ALA A 75 5.85 3.34 -2.37
N ILE A 76 6.12 4.63 -2.14
CA ILE A 76 7.47 5.22 -2.24
C ILE A 76 8.43 4.54 -1.27
N GLY A 77 8.06 4.41 0.01
CA GLY A 77 8.93 3.76 1.02
C GLY A 77 9.23 2.30 0.68
N VAL A 78 8.25 1.56 0.14
CA VAL A 78 8.43 0.19 -0.34
C VAL A 78 9.43 0.15 -1.51
N VAL A 79 9.26 1.03 -2.51
CA VAL A 79 10.15 1.10 -3.68
C VAL A 79 11.56 1.52 -3.28
N GLU A 80 11.72 2.49 -2.39
CA GLU A 80 13.04 2.92 -1.90
C GLU A 80 13.76 1.81 -1.14
N THR A 81 13.03 1.08 -0.30
CA THR A 81 13.60 -0.05 0.44
C THR A 81 14.01 -1.17 -0.51
N TRP A 82 13.17 -1.48 -1.50
CA TRP A 82 13.48 -2.48 -2.53
C TRP A 82 14.68 -2.07 -3.38
N ARG A 83 14.77 -0.81 -3.82
CA ARG A 83 15.94 -0.31 -4.58
C ARG A 83 17.26 -0.48 -3.82
N LYS A 84 17.23 -0.38 -2.48
CA LYS A 84 18.41 -0.58 -1.62
C LYS A 84 18.75 -2.06 -1.41
N ARG A 85 17.74 -2.91 -1.26
CA ARG A 85 17.93 -4.34 -0.90
C ARG A 85 18.03 -5.27 -2.11
N GLY A 86 17.46 -4.88 -3.25
CA GLY A 86 17.25 -5.76 -4.39
C GLY A 86 16.26 -6.90 -4.09
N GLY A 87 16.11 -7.82 -5.04
CA GLY A 87 15.25 -9.00 -4.91
C GLY A 87 13.97 -8.91 -5.72
N GLU A 88 12.97 -9.73 -5.36
CA GLU A 88 11.69 -9.78 -6.07
C GLU A 88 10.93 -8.45 -5.99
N VAL A 89 10.18 -8.14 -7.06
CA VAL A 89 9.36 -6.93 -7.14
C VAL A 89 8.41 -6.90 -5.93
N PRO A 90 8.41 -5.83 -5.14
CA PRO A 90 7.66 -5.81 -3.91
C PRO A 90 6.16 -5.75 -4.21
N GLU A 91 5.40 -6.59 -3.52
CA GLU A 91 3.94 -6.61 -3.59
C GLU A 91 3.38 -6.60 -2.16
N VAL A 92 2.43 -5.70 -1.89
CA VAL A 92 1.72 -5.64 -0.62
C VAL A 92 0.63 -6.70 -0.64
N LYS A 93 0.89 -7.82 0.06
CA LYS A 93 0.01 -9.01 0.05
C LYS A 93 -1.10 -8.94 1.11
N LYS A 94 -0.83 -8.37 2.29
CA LYS A 94 -1.76 -8.44 3.44
C LYS A 94 -2.48 -7.11 3.67
N ALA A 95 -3.81 -7.21 3.75
CA ALA A 95 -4.69 -6.10 4.12
C ALA A 95 -4.82 -5.91 5.64
N ILE A 96 -4.20 -6.80 6.46
CA ILE A 96 -3.91 -6.77 7.92
C ILE A 96 -3.97 -8.20 8.48
N ARG A 97 -3.07 -8.59 9.39
CA ARG A 97 -3.10 -9.92 10.01
C ARG A 97 -4.24 -9.94 11.03
N GLU A 98 -5.24 -10.78 10.81
CA GLU A 98 -6.20 -11.15 11.83
C GLU A 98 -5.41 -11.56 13.09
N GLY A 99 -5.60 -10.82 14.18
CA GLY A 99 -5.09 -11.27 15.47
C GLY A 99 -5.64 -12.66 15.71
N LEU A 100 -4.76 -13.61 16.05
CA LEU A 100 -5.17 -14.90 16.57
C LEU A 100 -6.31 -14.66 17.58
N SER A 101 -7.47 -15.26 17.32
CA SER A 101 -8.42 -15.57 18.37
C SER A 101 -7.66 -16.43 19.38
N LEU A 102 -7.16 -15.81 20.44
CA LEU A 102 -6.99 -16.52 21.68
C LEU A 102 -8.41 -16.74 22.20
N SER A 103 -8.96 -17.89 21.86
CA SER A 103 -9.97 -18.56 22.67
C SER A 103 -9.42 -18.65 24.09
N LEU A 104 -10.00 -17.86 24.99
CA LEU A 104 -10.03 -18.08 26.43
C LEU A 104 -11.49 -18.34 26.80
#